data_AF-A0A3E2C8K4-F1
#
_entry.id   AF-A0A3E2C8K4-F1
#
_cell.length_a   1.000
_cell.length_b   1.000
_cell.length_c   1.000
_cell.angle_alpha   90.00
_cell.angle_beta   90.00
_cell.angle_gamma   90.00
#
_symmetry.space_group_name_H-M   'P 1'
#
loop_
_entity.id
_entity.type
_entity.pdbx_description
1 polymer ?
#
loop_
_entity_poly.entity_id
_entity_poly.type
_entity_poly.pdbx_seq_one_letter_code
_entity_poly.pdbx_strand_id
1 'polypeptide(L)'
;GLGKTTLAMIVANELGVSIRVTSGPAIQHAGDLASILSSLDTGEVLFIDEIHRLPRAAEELLYIAMEDFRVDVMVGKGPGASSIPLTLPHFTVVG
;
A
#
# COMPACT_ATOMS: atom_id res chain seq x y z
N GLY A 1 -2.92 -13.83 16.47
CA GLY A 1 -3.40 -13.23 17.73
C GLY A 1 -2.29 -12.76 18.69
N LEU A 2 -1.07 -12.48 18.23
CA LEU A 2 0.01 -11.95 19.09
C LEU A 2 0.03 -10.41 19.19
N GLY A 3 -1.03 -9.74 18.74
CA GLY A 3 -1.16 -8.28 18.83
C GLY A 3 -0.56 -7.48 17.68
N LYS A 4 -0.25 -8.06 16.50
CA LYS A 4 0.25 -7.30 15.32
C LYS A 4 -0.66 -6.13 14.95
N THR A 5 -1.97 -6.39 14.83
CA THR A 5 -2.96 -5.35 14.55
C THR A 5 -2.99 -4.29 15.66
N THR A 6 -2.88 -4.70 16.92
CA THR A 6 -2.79 -3.78 18.06
C THR A 6 -1.55 -2.90 17.97
N LEU A 7 -0.38 -3.46 17.65
CA LEU A 7 0.85 -2.71 17.47
C LEU A 7 0.75 -1.73 16.29
N ALA A 8 0.15 -2.13 15.17
CA ALA A 8 -0.08 -1.24 14.03
C ALA A 8 -0.96 -0.04 14.42
N MET A 9 -2.03 -0.28 15.19
CA MET A 9 -2.89 0.80 15.72
C MET A 9 -2.15 1.71 16.70
N ILE A 10 -1.27 1.16 17.55
CA ILE A 10 -0.42 1.95 18.44
C ILE A 10 0.53 2.85 17.62
N VAL A 11 1.18 2.32 16.59
CA VAL A 11 2.06 3.12 15.70
C VAL A 11 1.32 4.29 15.08
N ALA A 12 0.12 4.05 14.51
CA ALA A 12 -0.67 5.13 13.92
C ALA A 12 -1.10 6.19 14.96
N ASN A 13 -1.50 5.75 16.15
CA ASN A 13 -1.89 6.63 17.24
C ASN A 13 -0.72 7.51 17.73
N GLU A 14 0.47 6.93 17.92
CA GLU A 14 1.68 7.66 18.35
C GLU A 14 2.17 8.66 17.29
N LEU A 15 1.97 8.34 16.00
CA LEU A 15 2.27 9.25 14.89
C LEU A 15 1.18 10.31 14.67
N GLY A 16 0.01 10.19 15.31
CA GLY A 16 -1.11 11.12 15.14
C GLY A 16 -1.76 11.06 13.75
N VAL A 17 -1.71 9.91 13.08
CA VAL A 17 -2.17 9.69 11.70
C VAL A 17 -3.23 8.59 11.62
N SER A 18 -3.95 8.52 10.51
CA SER A 18 -4.88 7.42 10.22
C SER A 18 -4.13 6.11 9.93
N ILE A 19 -4.88 5.01 10.06
CA ILE A 19 -4.44 3.68 9.65
C ILE A 19 -5.38 3.13 8.57
N ARG A 20 -4.79 2.61 7.49
CA ARG A 20 -5.47 1.85 6.45
C ARG A 20 -5.16 0.38 6.63
N VAL A 21 -6.20 -0.45 6.68
CA VAL A 21 -6.07 -1.89 6.90
C VAL A 21 -6.45 -2.65 5.64
N THR A 22 -5.59 -3.59 5.24
CA THR A 22 -5.85 -4.58 4.19
C THR A 22 -5.16 -5.90 4.57
N SER A 23 -5.19 -6.89 3.68
CA SER A 23 -4.45 -8.15 3.84
C SER A 23 -3.82 -8.60 2.53
N GLY A 24 -2.74 -9.38 2.62
CA GLY A 24 -2.07 -9.99 1.47
C GLY A 24 -3.06 -10.72 0.55
N PRO A 25 -3.97 -11.58 1.07
CA PRO A 25 -4.97 -12.28 0.25
C PRO A 25 -6.03 -11.38 -0.41
N ALA A 26 -6.27 -10.17 0.13
CA ALA A 26 -7.20 -9.22 -0.47
C ALA A 26 -6.61 -8.51 -1.71
N ILE A 27 -5.28 -8.54 -1.86
CA ILE A 27 -4.55 -7.99 -3.01
C ILE A 27 -4.35 -9.12 -4.01
N GLN A 28 -5.07 -9.07 -5.13
CA GLN A 28 -5.02 -10.12 -6.16
C GLN A 28 -3.98 -9.82 -7.24
N HIS A 29 -3.75 -8.54 -7.51
CA HIS A 29 -2.75 -8.08 -8.48
C HIS A 29 -2.15 -6.72 -8.09
N ALA A 30 -1.02 -6.36 -8.71
CA ALA A 30 -0.28 -5.13 -8.42
C ALA A 30 -1.14 -3.85 -8.51
N GLY A 31 -2.14 -3.83 -9.41
CA GLY A 31 -3.08 -2.71 -9.54
C GLY A 31 -3.94 -2.46 -8.30
N ASP A 32 -4.24 -3.49 -7.50
CA ASP A 32 -5.02 -3.31 -6.26
C ASP A 32 -4.19 -2.54 -5.24
N LEU A 33 -2.93 -2.94 -5.07
CA LEU A 33 -2.00 -2.25 -4.18
C LEU A 33 -1.70 -0.83 -4.68
N ALA A 34 -1.52 -0.64 -5.99
CA ALA A 34 -1.33 0.69 -6.56
C ALA A 34 -2.52 1.63 -6.26
N SER A 35 -3.75 1.12 -6.34
CA SER A 35 -4.95 1.88 -5.97
C SER A 35 -4.99 2.23 -4.48
N ILE A 36 -4.53 1.35 -3.60
CA ILE A 36 -4.46 1.62 -2.16
C ILE A 36 -3.41 2.70 -1.88
N LEU A 37 -2.20 2.54 -2.43
CA LEU A 37 -1.06 3.45 -2.21
C LEU A 37 -1.35 4.86 -2.74
N SER A 38 -1.89 4.96 -3.96
CA SER A 38 -2.22 6.25 -4.60
C SER A 38 -3.31 7.05 -3.89
N SER A 39 -4.01 6.46 -2.92
CA SER A 39 -5.04 7.12 -2.13
C SER A 39 -4.65 7.29 -0.66
N LEU A 40 -3.39 7.05 -0.30
CA LEU A 40 -2.89 7.31 1.05
C LEU A 40 -2.72 8.81 1.30
N ASP A 41 -2.98 9.21 2.53
CA ASP A 41 -2.64 10.54 3.05
C ASP A 41 -1.19 10.60 3.56
N THR A 42 -0.68 11.82 3.74
CA THR A 42 0.69 12.00 4.25
C THR A 42 0.85 11.46 5.66
N GLY A 43 1.81 10.54 5.82
CA GLY A 43 2.12 9.86 7.06
C GLY A 43 1.21 8.69 7.39
N GLU A 44 0.16 8.42 6.60
CA GLU A 44 -0.80 7.33 6.88
C GLU A 44 -0.10 5.98 7.03
N VAL A 45 -0.54 5.20 8.02
CA VAL A 45 -0.03 3.84 8.24
C VAL A 45 -0.82 2.86 7.38
N LEU A 46 -0.14 2.14 6.49
CA LEU A 46 -0.70 1.03 5.74
C LEU A 46 -0.37 -0.29 6.46
N PHE A 47 -1.37 -0.90 7.07
CA PHE A 47 -1.27 -2.24 7.66
C PHE A 47 -1.75 -3.32 6.68
N ILE A 48 -0.88 -4.28 6.36
CA ILE A 48 -1.15 -5.41 5.47
C ILE A 48 -1.04 -6.71 6.27
N ASP A 49 -2.14 -7.25 6.77
CA ASP A 49 -2.08 -8.55 7.46
C ASP A 49 -1.74 -9.68 6.49
N GLU A 50 -1.03 -10.70 6.96
CA GLU A 50 -0.52 -11.78 6.12
C GLU A 50 0.28 -11.27 4.89
N ILE A 51 1.14 -10.26 5.06
CA ILE A 51 1.90 -9.63 3.97
C ILE A 51 2.70 -10.64 3.11
N HIS A 52 3.14 -11.74 3.70
CA HIS A 52 3.82 -12.86 3.02
C HIS A 52 2.94 -13.59 1.98
N ARG A 53 1.64 -13.29 1.92
CA ARG A 53 0.70 -13.82 0.91
C ARG A 53 0.45 -12.85 -0.24
N LEU A 54 1.16 -11.72 -0.29
CA LEU A 54 1.11 -10.83 -1.44
C LEU A 54 1.53 -11.59 -2.71
N PRO A 55 0.85 -11.36 -3.84
CA PRO A 55 1.37 -11.77 -5.14
C PRO A 55 2.72 -11.10 -5.37
N ARG A 56 3.68 -11.83 -5.95
CA ARG A 56 5.03 -11.34 -6.22
C ARG A 56 5.06 -9.97 -6.91
N ALA A 57 4.20 -9.74 -7.89
CA ALA A 57 4.13 -8.45 -8.60
C ALA A 57 3.68 -7.29 -7.69
N ALA A 58 2.80 -7.55 -6.72
CA ALA A 58 2.40 -6.54 -5.73
C ALA A 58 3.51 -6.32 -4.69
N GLU A 59 4.22 -7.37 -4.28
CA GLU A 59 5.38 -7.26 -3.40
C GLU A 59 6.51 -6.41 -4.02
N GLU A 60 6.88 -6.68 -5.28
CA GLU A 60 7.86 -5.89 -6.04
C GLU A 60 7.43 -4.41 -6.15
N LEU A 61 6.14 -4.16 -6.43
CA LEU A 61 5.59 -2.81 -6.44
C LEU A 61 5.67 -2.13 -5.07
N LEU A 62 5.41 -2.87 -3.98
CA LEU A 62 5.49 -2.34 -2.61
C LEU A 62 6.91 -1.87 -2.28
N TYR A 63 7.93 -2.67 -2.63
CA TYR A 63 9.33 -2.30 -2.41
C TYR A 63 9.69 -1.00 -3.16
N ILE A 64 9.32 -0.89 -4.44
CA ILE A 64 9.56 0.33 -5.23
C ILE A 64 8.83 1.53 -4.61
N ALA A 65 7.60 1.34 -4.17
CA ALA A 65 6.81 2.40 -3.52
C ALA A 65 7.44 2.86 -2.19
N MET A 66 8.07 1.95 -1.44
CA MET A 66 8.77 2.28 -0.19
C MET A 66 10.14 2.94 -0.42
N GLU A 67 10.85 2.59 -1.50
CA GLU A 67 12.16 3.16 -1.84
C GLU A 67 12.03 4.54 -2.49
N ASP A 68 11.14 4.68 -3.47
CA ASP A 68 11.06 5.85 -4.34
C ASP A 68 9.85 6.76 -4.07
N PHE A 69 8.91 6.33 -3.21
CA PHE A 69 7.61 7.00 -3.01
C PHE A 69 6.90 7.28 -4.33
N ARG A 70 6.85 6.27 -5.20
CA ARG A 70 6.22 6.35 -6.53
C ARG A 70 5.46 5.09 -6.87
N VAL A 71 4.43 5.23 -7.68
CA VAL A 71 3.72 4.10 -8.28
C VAL A 71 3.20 4.48 -9.67
N ASP A 72 3.18 3.50 -10.55
CA ASP A 72 2.57 3.61 -11.86
C ASP A 72 1.08 3.23 -11.77
N VAL A 73 0.19 4.13 -12.18
CA VAL A 73 -1.26 3.88 -12.19
C VAL A 73 -1.78 3.84 -13.62
N MET A 74 -2.55 2.80 -13.92
CA MET A 74 -3.24 2.67 -15.20
C MET A 74 -4.42 3.64 -15.26
N VAL A 75 -4.39 4.56 -16.21
CA VAL A 75 -5.48 5.50 -16.48
C VAL A 75 -6.14 5.14 -17.81
N GLY A 76 -7.48 5.08 -17.82
CA GLY A 76 -8.28 4.69 -18.98
C GLY A 76 -8.62 3.20 -19.02
N LYS A 77 -9.29 2.76 -20.10
CA LYS A 77 -9.69 1.36 -20.32
C LYS A 77 -9.41 0.95 -21.77
N GLY A 78 -9.08 -0.33 -21.97
CA GLY A 78 -8.87 -0.90 -23.30
C GLY A 78 -7.59 -0.41 -23.99
N PRO A 79 -7.52 -0.42 -25.33
CA PRO A 79 -6.32 -0.09 -26.10
C PRO A 79 -5.76 1.33 -25.88
N GLY A 80 -6.56 2.24 -25.29
CA GLY A 80 -6.15 3.60 -24.95
C GLY A 80 -5.67 3.77 -23.50
N ALA A 81 -5.57 2.70 -22.72
CA ALA A 81 -5.06 2.79 -21.35
C ALA A 81 -3.56 3.10 -21.36
N SER A 82 -3.13 4.02 -20.51
CA SER A 82 -1.72 4.39 -20.33
C SER A 82 -1.32 4.28 -18.87
N SER A 83 -0.05 3.93 -18.64
CA SER A 83 0.56 4.01 -17.32
C SER A 83 1.04 5.43 -17.08
N ILE A 84 0.64 6.04 -15.96
CA ILE A 84 1.08 7.36 -15.54
C ILE A 84 1.77 7.23 -14.18
N PRO A 85 3.01 7.74 -14.05
CA PRO A 85 3.69 7.74 -12.77
C PRO A 85 3.05 8.75 -11.82
N LEU A 86 2.78 8.31 -10.59
CA LEU A 86 2.29 9.14 -9.50
C LEU A 86 3.30 9.15 -8.35
N THR A 87 3.54 10.34 -7.80
CA THR A 87 4.27 10.50 -6.55
C THR A 87 3.34 10.17 -5.40
N LEU A 88 3.81 9.32 -4.50
CA LEU A 88 3.14 8.97 -3.25
C LEU A 88 3.58 9.93 -2.15
N PRO A 89 2.70 10.26 -1.19
CA PRO A 89 3.18 10.88 0.04
C PRO A 89 4.01 9.86 0.84
N HIS A 90 4.82 10.35 1.79
CA HIS A 90 5.50 9.45 2.72
C HIS A 90 4.46 8.67 3.55
N PHE A 91 4.66 7.38 3.70
CA PHE A 91 3.76 6.47 4.44
C PHE A 91 4.59 5.46 5.24
N THR A 92 3.94 4.79 6.20
CA THR A 92 4.56 3.70 6.97
C THR A 92 3.84 2.40 6.68
N VAL A 93 4.58 1.33 6.39
CA VAL A 93 4.01 -0.01 6.19
C VAL A 93 4.23 -0.87 7.44
N VAL A 94 3.20 -1.61 7.84
CA VAL A 94 3.29 -2.67 8.86
C VAL A 94 2.70 -3.95 8.27
N GLY A 95 3.40 -5.09 8.39
CA GLY A 95 2.97 -6.39 7.82
C GLY A 95 3.34 -7.61 8.67
#